data_AF-A0A3M6T8Y3-F1
#
_entry.id   AF-A0A3M6T8Y3-F1
#
_cell.length_a   1.000
_cell.length_b   1.000
_cell.length_c   1.000
_cell.angle_alpha   90.00
_cell.angle_beta   90.00
_cell.angle_gamma   90.00
#
_symmetry.space_group_name_H-M   'P 1'
#
loop_
_entity.id
_entity.type
_entity.pdbx_description
1 polymer ?
#
loop_
_entity_poly.entity_id
_entity_poly.type
_entity_poly.pdbx_seq_one_letter_code
_entity_poly.pdbx_strand_id
1 'polypeptide(L)'
;MMGNFILTKDEIIHTLVGQKGTEGRTSLKTSGGGGGTFVVRRSNTPLIIAGGGGGIKNMSEQHLACDASINTTGNAGNNSPLGSAGIEGQGGPTNGVNSGGGGSGFHSNGHNATSYSKRGGRGGSGYLQGGEGGKFSGRFGGGGGLRTFNKGPGGGGGYTGGSGGVNEDISCGGGGGSFNNGTNQQKKCCYNSAGHGWVNVTFLY
;
A
#
# COMPACT_ATOMS: atom_id res chain seq x y z
N MET A 1 6.15 -5.76 -11.35
CA MET A 1 5.95 -4.70 -12.37
C MET A 1 7.27 -4.51 -13.10
N MET A 2 7.28 -4.55 -14.43
CA MET A 2 8.47 -4.27 -15.25
C MET A 2 8.12 -3.41 -16.46
N GLY A 3 9.06 -2.60 -16.92
CA GLY A 3 8.92 -1.77 -18.13
C GLY A 3 10.28 -1.20 -18.54
N ASN A 4 10.37 -0.80 -19.81
CA ASN A 4 11.55 -0.17 -20.37
C ASN A 4 11.38 1.34 -20.36
N PHE A 5 12.45 2.06 -20.01
CA PHE A 5 12.44 3.52 -19.89
C PHE A 5 13.65 4.10 -20.62
N ILE A 6 13.41 5.19 -21.36
CA ILE A 6 14.48 6.01 -21.90
C ILE A 6 14.91 6.95 -20.78
N LEU A 7 16.18 6.86 -20.41
CA LEU A 7 16.82 7.74 -19.43
C LEU A 7 17.92 8.54 -20.14
N THR A 8 18.12 9.78 -19.72
CA THR A 8 19.25 10.58 -20.23
C THR A 8 20.45 10.47 -19.30
N LYS A 9 21.64 10.72 -19.84
CA LYS A 9 22.85 10.82 -19.03
C LYS A 9 22.64 11.85 -17.92
N ASP A 10 23.15 11.54 -16.73
CA ASP A 10 23.08 12.40 -15.53
C ASP A 10 21.64 12.64 -15.00
N GLU A 11 20.64 11.90 -15.50
CA GLU A 11 19.27 11.95 -14.96
C GLU A 11 19.21 11.37 -13.55
N ILE A 12 18.61 12.13 -12.62
CA ILE A 12 18.44 11.69 -11.23
C ILE A 12 17.11 10.96 -11.07
N ILE A 13 17.21 9.71 -10.62
CA ILE A 13 16.08 8.84 -10.30
C ILE A 13 16.04 8.60 -8.78
N HIS A 14 14.89 8.90 -8.18
CA HIS A 14 14.60 8.61 -6.79
C HIS A 14 13.95 7.23 -6.66
N THR A 15 14.47 6.44 -5.73
CA THR A 15 13.96 5.12 -5.43
C THR A 15 13.52 5.05 -3.97
N LEU A 16 12.29 4.60 -3.75
CA LEU A 16 11.75 4.28 -2.44
C LEU A 16 11.33 2.82 -2.44
N VAL A 17 11.94 2.00 -1.58
CA VAL A 17 11.62 0.58 -1.50
C VAL A 17 10.61 0.32 -0.39
N GLY A 18 9.44 -0.18 -0.78
CA GLY A 18 8.36 -0.51 0.15
C GLY A 18 8.71 -1.72 1.00
N GLN A 19 8.27 -1.73 2.25
CA GLN A 19 8.48 -2.85 3.17
C GLN A 19 7.24 -3.72 3.30
N LYS A 20 7.45 -5.02 3.56
CA LYS A 20 6.37 -5.95 3.95
C LYS A 20 5.66 -5.40 5.20
N GLY A 21 4.33 -5.40 5.19
CA GLY A 21 3.54 -5.18 6.39
C GLY A 21 3.88 -6.22 7.46
N THR A 22 3.74 -5.84 8.74
CA THR A 22 4.05 -6.77 9.84
C THR A 22 2.82 -7.03 10.70
N GLU A 23 2.80 -8.20 11.32
CA GLU A 23 1.80 -8.58 12.30
C GLU A 23 1.85 -7.69 13.55
N GLY A 24 0.75 -7.67 14.29
CA GLY A 24 0.66 -7.03 15.60
C GLY A 24 1.51 -7.76 16.65
N ARG A 25 2.17 -7.00 17.54
CA ARG A 25 3.03 -7.58 18.59
C ARG A 25 2.28 -8.44 19.60
N THR A 26 0.97 -8.21 19.76
CA THR A 26 0.11 -8.88 20.77
C THR A 26 -0.72 -10.02 20.21
N SER A 27 -0.85 -10.13 18.89
CA SER A 27 -1.53 -11.25 18.22
C SER A 27 -1.10 -11.28 16.77
N LEU A 28 -0.71 -12.47 16.31
CA LEU A 28 -0.27 -12.74 14.94
C LEU A 28 -1.45 -12.77 13.94
N LYS A 29 -2.68 -12.55 14.42
CA LYS A 29 -3.90 -12.61 13.60
C LYS A 29 -4.25 -11.30 12.91
N THR A 30 -3.50 -10.22 13.14
CA THR A 30 -3.77 -8.92 12.50
C THR A 30 -2.46 -8.30 12.01
N SER A 31 -2.45 -7.74 10.81
CA SER A 31 -1.27 -7.05 10.26
C SER A 31 -1.59 -5.66 9.72
N GLY A 32 -0.54 -4.82 9.65
CA GLY A 32 -0.57 -3.59 8.86
C GLY A 32 -0.39 -3.89 7.38
N GLY A 33 -0.70 -2.91 6.53
CA GLY A 33 -0.47 -3.02 5.10
C GLY A 33 1.02 -2.91 4.75
N GLY A 34 1.41 -3.49 3.62
CA GLY A 34 2.72 -3.29 3.02
C GLY A 34 2.81 -1.96 2.28
N GLY A 35 4.03 -1.44 2.19
CA GLY A 35 4.31 -0.21 1.45
C GLY A 35 4.52 -0.45 -0.05
N GLY A 36 4.20 0.55 -0.85
CA GLY A 36 4.52 0.59 -2.27
C GLY A 36 6.02 0.80 -2.51
N THR A 37 6.49 0.37 -3.68
CA THR A 37 7.85 0.62 -4.17
C THR A 37 7.78 1.58 -5.34
N PHE A 38 8.57 2.66 -5.28
CA PHE A 38 8.49 3.79 -6.19
C PHE A 38 9.82 4.03 -6.88
N VAL A 39 9.79 4.16 -8.21
CA VAL A 39 10.89 4.64 -9.03
C VAL A 39 10.39 5.86 -9.79
N VAL A 40 10.95 7.02 -9.46
CA VAL A 40 10.37 8.33 -9.82
C VAL A 40 11.49 9.27 -10.25
N ARG A 41 11.26 10.08 -11.29
CA ARG A 41 12.19 11.13 -11.68
C ARG A 41 12.28 12.22 -10.61
N ARG A 42 13.37 12.98 -10.59
CA ARG A 42 13.53 14.16 -9.72
C ARG A 42 12.37 15.16 -9.79
N SER A 43 11.70 15.26 -10.95
CA SER A 43 10.52 16.10 -11.18
C SER A 43 9.22 15.57 -10.55
N ASN A 44 9.29 14.54 -9.70
CA ASN A 44 8.12 13.82 -9.17
C ASN A 44 7.26 13.17 -10.27
N THR A 45 7.87 12.82 -11.40
CA THR A 45 7.18 12.09 -12.48
C THR A 45 7.42 10.59 -12.29
N PRO A 46 6.39 9.78 -11.98
CA PRO A 46 6.58 8.36 -11.75
C PRO A 46 6.98 7.64 -13.05
N LEU A 47 7.99 6.77 -12.94
CA LEU A 47 8.33 5.82 -14.01
C LEU A 47 7.53 4.54 -13.83
N ILE A 48 7.72 3.93 -12.66
CA ILE A 48 7.09 2.68 -12.28
C ILE A 48 6.89 2.65 -10.76
N ILE A 49 5.70 2.19 -10.35
CA ILE A 49 5.32 2.02 -8.95
C ILE A 49 4.67 0.64 -8.83
N ALA A 50 5.14 -0.16 -7.88
CA ALA A 50 4.48 -1.39 -7.48
C ALA A 50 3.71 -1.14 -6.18
N GLY A 51 2.41 -1.43 -6.18
CA GLY A 51 1.59 -1.36 -4.97
C GLY A 51 1.99 -2.41 -3.93
N GLY A 52 1.76 -2.10 -2.66
CA GLY A 52 1.85 -3.03 -1.53
C GLY A 52 0.51 -3.71 -1.25
N GLY A 53 0.55 -4.91 -0.68
CA GLY A 53 -0.66 -5.62 -0.22
C GLY A 53 -1.24 -4.99 1.05
N GLY A 54 -2.55 -5.14 1.24
CA GLY A 54 -3.24 -4.82 2.48
C GLY A 54 -2.91 -5.82 3.60
N GLY A 55 -3.07 -5.39 4.83
CA GLY A 55 -3.00 -6.24 6.00
C GLY A 55 -4.25 -7.10 6.15
N ILE A 56 -4.15 -8.13 6.97
CA ILE A 56 -5.21 -9.13 7.15
C ILE A 56 -5.71 -9.15 8.59
N LYS A 57 -6.93 -9.64 8.81
CA LYS A 57 -7.45 -10.02 10.12
C LYS A 57 -8.08 -11.41 10.10
N ASN A 58 -7.49 -12.33 10.85
CA ASN A 58 -7.92 -13.72 11.04
C ASN A 58 -8.33 -14.41 9.72
N MET A 59 -7.55 -14.16 8.67
CA MET A 59 -7.87 -14.61 7.32
C MET A 59 -7.36 -16.05 7.11
N SER A 60 -8.23 -16.94 6.64
CA SER A 60 -7.92 -18.34 6.32
C SER A 60 -7.65 -18.59 4.83
N GLU A 61 -8.06 -17.65 3.97
CA GLU A 61 -7.99 -17.78 2.51
C GLU A 61 -7.58 -16.44 1.88
N GLN A 62 -6.77 -16.49 0.83
CA GLN A 62 -6.34 -15.27 0.14
C GLN A 62 -7.51 -14.62 -0.60
N HIS A 63 -7.65 -13.30 -0.47
CA HIS A 63 -8.65 -12.52 -1.19
C HIS A 63 -7.96 -11.49 -2.09
N LEU A 64 -8.28 -11.49 -3.39
CA LEU A 64 -7.62 -10.62 -4.39
C LEU A 64 -7.78 -9.12 -4.08
N ALA A 65 -8.85 -8.74 -3.38
CA ALA A 65 -9.07 -7.37 -2.94
C ALA A 65 -8.04 -6.90 -1.89
N CYS A 66 -7.35 -7.82 -1.21
CA CYS A 66 -6.27 -7.51 -0.28
C CYS A 66 -4.94 -7.32 -0.99
N ASP A 67 -4.77 -7.94 -2.17
CA ASP A 67 -3.53 -7.89 -2.91
C ASP A 67 -3.35 -6.53 -3.59
N ALA A 68 -2.10 -6.22 -3.91
CA ALA A 68 -1.80 -5.03 -4.72
C ALA A 68 -2.44 -5.16 -6.11
N SER A 69 -2.94 -4.05 -6.62
CA SER A 69 -3.50 -3.96 -7.97
C SER A 69 -2.40 -3.69 -8.98
N ILE A 70 -2.45 -4.37 -10.13
CA ILE A 70 -1.58 -4.09 -11.28
C ILE A 70 -1.96 -2.81 -12.04
N ASN A 71 -3.13 -2.25 -11.72
CA ASN A 71 -3.66 -1.02 -12.29
C ASN A 71 -3.43 0.16 -11.35
N THR A 72 -3.66 1.37 -11.83
CA THR A 72 -3.53 2.61 -11.05
C THR A 72 -4.53 2.70 -9.90
N THR A 73 -5.63 1.98 -9.96
CA THR A 73 -6.63 1.91 -8.89
C THR A 73 -6.14 1.02 -7.76
N GLY A 74 -6.30 1.48 -6.52
CA GLY A 74 -6.17 0.62 -5.34
C GLY A 74 -7.40 -0.27 -5.16
N ASN A 75 -7.35 -1.13 -4.14
CA ASN A 75 -8.45 -2.01 -3.79
C ASN A 75 -9.15 -1.57 -2.49
N ALA A 76 -10.41 -1.99 -2.34
CA ALA A 76 -11.22 -1.72 -1.16
C ALA A 76 -10.97 -2.69 0.02
N GLY A 77 -10.29 -3.81 -0.24
CA GLY A 77 -10.15 -4.91 0.71
C GLY A 77 -11.40 -5.80 0.77
N ASN A 78 -11.39 -6.75 1.70
CA ASN A 78 -12.51 -7.62 2.01
C ASN A 78 -13.12 -7.15 3.33
N ASN A 79 -14.19 -6.37 3.24
CA ASN A 79 -14.80 -5.68 4.38
C ASN A 79 -16.31 -5.78 4.27
N SER A 80 -17.01 -5.88 5.41
CA SER A 80 -18.45 -5.72 5.50
C SER A 80 -18.77 -4.52 6.40
N PRO A 81 -19.44 -3.45 5.90
CA PRO A 81 -19.74 -3.21 4.48
C PRO A 81 -18.47 -2.99 3.65
N LEU A 82 -18.60 -3.20 2.32
CA LEU A 82 -17.49 -2.98 1.40
C LEU A 82 -17.16 -1.48 1.32
N GLY A 83 -15.87 -1.16 1.43
CA GLY A 83 -15.37 0.20 1.30
C GLY A 83 -15.07 0.61 -0.15
N SER A 84 -14.34 1.71 -0.27
CA SER A 84 -13.68 2.11 -1.50
C SER A 84 -12.16 2.21 -1.31
N ALA A 85 -11.40 2.17 -2.39
CA ALA A 85 -10.00 2.56 -2.40
C ALA A 85 -9.84 4.08 -2.49
N GLY A 86 -8.60 4.56 -2.49
CA GLY A 86 -8.31 5.93 -2.93
C GLY A 86 -8.68 6.13 -4.40
N ILE A 87 -8.71 7.38 -4.83
CA ILE A 87 -8.95 7.78 -6.23
C ILE A 87 -7.67 8.40 -6.80
N GLU A 88 -7.32 8.13 -8.05
CA GLU A 88 -6.32 8.91 -8.82
C GLU A 88 -5.04 9.34 -8.06
N GLY A 89 -4.39 8.37 -7.41
CA GLY A 89 -3.15 8.61 -6.70
C GLY A 89 -3.32 9.14 -5.28
N GLN A 90 -4.55 9.26 -4.78
CA GLN A 90 -4.85 9.63 -3.39
C GLN A 90 -4.71 8.43 -2.46
N GLY A 91 -4.53 8.71 -1.16
CA GLY A 91 -4.57 7.71 -0.10
C GLY A 91 -5.93 7.03 0.03
N GLY A 92 -5.92 5.82 0.59
CA GLY A 92 -7.12 5.03 0.82
C GLY A 92 -7.94 5.55 2.00
N PRO A 93 -9.27 5.45 1.93
CA PRO A 93 -10.14 5.75 3.05
C PRO A 93 -10.09 4.65 4.11
N THR A 94 -10.92 4.78 5.15
CA THR A 94 -11.06 3.77 6.21
C THR A 94 -12.52 3.42 6.42
N ASN A 95 -12.82 2.14 6.66
CA ASN A 95 -14.19 1.64 6.82
C ASN A 95 -14.69 1.75 8.27
N GLY A 96 -14.80 2.98 8.77
CA GLY A 96 -15.49 3.26 10.04
C GLY A 96 -14.68 3.02 11.32
N VAL A 97 -15.38 2.80 12.44
CA VAL A 97 -14.80 2.79 13.79
C VAL A 97 -14.02 1.51 14.06
N ASN A 98 -12.82 1.65 14.62
CA ASN A 98 -11.91 0.52 14.88
C ASN A 98 -11.28 -0.14 13.65
N SER A 99 -11.38 0.47 12.48
CA SER A 99 -10.62 0.05 11.31
C SER A 99 -9.11 0.34 11.44
N GLY A 100 -8.32 -0.28 10.57
CA GLY A 100 -6.93 0.11 10.36
C GLY A 100 -6.84 1.39 9.51
N GLY A 101 -5.65 1.95 9.42
CA GLY A 101 -5.40 3.12 8.57
C GLY A 101 -5.40 2.75 7.09
N GLY A 102 -5.78 3.70 6.25
CA GLY A 102 -5.64 3.55 4.80
C GLY A 102 -4.18 3.53 4.38
N GLY A 103 -3.87 2.81 3.30
CA GLY A 103 -2.59 2.94 2.63
C GLY A 103 -2.49 4.29 1.94
N SER A 104 -1.28 4.80 1.76
CA SER A 104 -1.05 6.08 1.09
C SER A 104 -1.05 5.94 -0.42
N GLY A 105 -1.28 7.06 -1.10
CA GLY A 105 -1.06 7.18 -2.53
C GLY A 105 0.24 7.91 -2.87
N PHE A 106 0.40 8.21 -4.14
CA PHE A 106 1.47 9.04 -4.67
C PHE A 106 1.30 10.50 -4.24
N HIS A 107 0.05 11.01 -4.29
CA HIS A 107 -0.27 12.42 -4.07
C HIS A 107 -0.60 12.75 -2.61
N SER A 108 -1.14 11.80 -1.84
CA SER A 108 -1.60 12.07 -0.48
C SER A 108 -1.48 10.90 0.49
N ASN A 109 -1.58 11.26 1.77
CA ASN A 109 -1.59 10.34 2.90
C ASN A 109 -2.87 9.48 2.92
N GLY A 110 -2.75 8.27 3.45
CA GLY A 110 -3.90 7.43 3.77
C GLY A 110 -4.71 8.02 4.93
N HIS A 111 -6.01 7.71 4.97
CA HIS A 111 -6.87 8.21 6.03
C HIS A 111 -6.59 7.52 7.37
N ASN A 112 -6.78 8.28 8.45
CA ASN A 112 -6.77 7.74 9.80
C ASN A 112 -8.16 7.19 10.14
N ALA A 113 -8.21 6.02 10.76
CA ALA A 113 -9.46 5.47 11.27
C ALA A 113 -10.00 6.31 12.43
N THR A 114 -11.31 6.50 12.46
CA THR A 114 -11.98 7.17 13.58
C THR A 114 -11.99 6.27 14.82
N SER A 115 -11.74 6.84 15.99
CA SER A 115 -11.87 6.13 17.28
C SER A 115 -12.14 7.08 18.43
N TYR A 116 -13.03 6.70 19.34
CA TYR A 116 -13.35 7.46 20.56
C TYR A 116 -12.14 7.72 21.47
N SER A 117 -11.07 6.91 21.37
CA SER A 117 -9.89 6.99 22.25
C SER A 117 -8.59 7.44 21.55
N LYS A 118 -8.67 8.04 20.34
CA LYS A 118 -7.49 8.43 19.52
C LYS A 118 -6.48 7.28 19.23
N ARG A 119 -6.95 6.03 19.29
CA ARG A 119 -6.16 4.80 19.08
C ARG A 119 -6.47 4.11 17.74
N GLY A 120 -7.21 4.75 16.84
CA GLY A 120 -7.48 4.27 15.48
C GLY A 120 -6.21 3.97 14.69
N GLY A 121 -6.30 3.05 13.72
CA GLY A 121 -5.21 2.83 12.78
C GLY A 121 -4.84 4.11 12.07
N ARG A 122 -3.53 4.37 11.95
CA ARG A 122 -3.02 5.58 11.31
C ARG A 122 -2.73 5.29 9.85
N GLY A 123 -3.14 6.18 8.95
CA GLY A 123 -2.79 6.06 7.55
C GLY A 123 -1.29 6.27 7.32
N GLY A 124 -0.77 5.70 6.23
CA GLY A 124 0.61 5.97 5.80
C GLY A 124 0.74 7.36 5.17
N SER A 125 1.94 7.91 5.20
CA SER A 125 2.29 9.13 4.47
C SER A 125 2.49 8.81 2.99
N GLY A 126 1.96 9.67 2.10
CA GLY A 126 2.12 9.51 0.66
C GLY A 126 3.57 9.64 0.21
N TYR A 127 3.86 9.23 -1.03
CA TYR A 127 5.22 9.30 -1.57
C TYR A 127 5.79 10.72 -1.49
N LEU A 128 5.01 11.72 -1.94
CA LEU A 128 5.39 13.13 -1.88
C LEU A 128 5.48 13.68 -0.45
N GLN A 129 4.98 12.95 0.54
CA GLN A 129 5.08 13.26 1.97
C GLN A 129 6.14 12.41 2.70
N GLY A 130 7.01 11.72 1.96
CA GLY A 130 8.14 10.96 2.50
C GLY A 130 7.91 9.46 2.68
N GLY A 131 6.70 8.95 2.38
CA GLY A 131 6.44 7.50 2.31
C GLY A 131 6.53 6.76 3.65
N GLU A 132 6.44 7.46 4.78
CA GLU A 132 6.42 6.83 6.10
C GLU A 132 5.17 5.95 6.27
N GLY A 133 5.35 4.79 6.90
CA GLY A 133 4.23 3.90 7.22
C GLY A 133 3.33 4.42 8.33
N GLY A 134 2.06 4.06 8.25
CA GLY A 134 1.11 4.28 9.32
C GLY A 134 1.57 3.64 10.64
N LYS A 135 1.31 4.35 11.74
CA LYS A 135 1.65 3.89 13.10
C LYS A 135 1.13 2.48 13.35
N PHE A 136 1.95 1.65 13.97
CA PHE A 136 1.69 0.23 14.22
C PHE A 136 1.68 -0.60 12.93
N SER A 137 2.88 -0.95 12.45
CA SER A 137 3.11 -1.93 11.37
C SER A 137 2.74 -1.51 9.93
N GLY A 138 2.53 -0.22 9.63
CA GLY A 138 2.32 0.25 8.25
C GLY A 138 3.59 0.26 7.39
N ARG A 139 4.77 0.37 8.01
CA ARG A 139 6.11 0.26 7.40
C ARG A 139 6.37 1.19 6.19
N PHE A 140 7.64 1.30 5.78
CA PHE A 140 8.03 2.26 4.75
C PHE A 140 7.41 1.95 3.38
N GLY A 141 7.13 2.97 2.59
CA GLY A 141 6.32 2.90 1.37
C GLY A 141 4.84 3.20 1.60
N GLY A 142 4.50 3.78 2.74
CA GLY A 142 3.16 4.32 3.00
C GLY A 142 2.06 3.28 3.25
N GLY A 143 2.40 2.08 3.74
CA GLY A 143 1.38 1.14 4.18
C GLY A 143 0.61 1.68 5.39
N GLY A 144 -0.67 1.37 5.48
CA GLY A 144 -1.56 1.74 6.57
C GLY A 144 -1.25 0.94 7.83
N GLY A 145 -1.33 1.59 8.98
CA GLY A 145 -1.11 0.96 10.27
C GLY A 145 -2.33 0.22 10.80
N LEU A 146 -2.11 -0.87 11.52
CA LEU A 146 -3.20 -1.58 12.20
C LEU A 146 -3.72 -0.80 13.42
N ARG A 147 -4.97 -1.05 13.79
CA ARG A 147 -5.59 -0.52 15.00
C ARG A 147 -5.02 -1.27 16.22
N THR A 148 -4.50 -0.54 17.23
CA THR A 148 -4.03 -1.15 18.50
C THR A 148 -5.04 -2.13 19.11
N PHE A 149 -4.54 -3.11 19.86
CA PHE A 149 -5.32 -4.24 20.40
C PHE A 149 -5.93 -5.14 19.32
N ASN A 150 -5.17 -5.38 18.25
CA ASN A 150 -5.49 -6.37 17.21
C ASN A 150 -6.85 -6.14 16.55
N LYS A 151 -7.14 -4.89 16.19
CA LYS A 151 -8.40 -4.55 15.54
C LYS A 151 -8.24 -4.44 14.03
N GLY A 152 -8.79 -3.45 13.36
CA GLY A 152 -8.77 -3.41 11.90
C GLY A 152 -7.35 -3.44 11.29
N PRO A 153 -7.15 -4.18 10.19
CA PRO A 153 -5.89 -4.23 9.47
C PRO A 153 -5.68 -3.01 8.56
N GLY A 154 -4.43 -2.71 8.22
CA GLY A 154 -4.09 -1.53 7.42
C GLY A 154 -4.18 -1.74 5.90
N GLY A 155 -4.42 -0.68 5.13
CA GLY A 155 -4.39 -0.71 3.66
C GLY A 155 -2.98 -0.67 3.08
N GLY A 156 -2.79 -1.18 1.87
CA GLY A 156 -1.50 -1.16 1.16
C GLY A 156 -1.20 0.19 0.51
N GLY A 157 0.06 0.64 0.59
CA GLY A 157 0.54 1.85 -0.08
C GLY A 157 0.80 1.62 -1.57
N GLY A 158 0.84 2.66 -2.39
CA GLY A 158 1.12 2.53 -3.82
C GLY A 158 0.95 3.82 -4.59
N TYR A 159 0.68 3.70 -5.91
CA TYR A 159 0.25 4.85 -6.70
C TYR A 159 -1.05 5.39 -6.12
N THR A 160 -2.08 4.56 -6.00
CA THR A 160 -3.31 4.89 -5.25
C THR A 160 -3.37 4.02 -4.00
N GLY A 161 -3.71 4.60 -2.86
CA GLY A 161 -3.76 3.88 -1.60
C GLY A 161 -4.95 2.92 -1.49
N GLY A 162 -4.72 1.76 -0.89
CA GLY A 162 -5.78 0.80 -0.56
C GLY A 162 -6.51 1.15 0.75
N SER A 163 -7.76 0.71 0.87
CA SER A 163 -8.61 1.01 2.04
C SER A 163 -8.09 0.37 3.33
N GLY A 164 -8.34 1.01 4.47
CA GLY A 164 -8.17 0.39 5.78
C GLY A 164 -9.26 -0.66 6.06
N GLY A 165 -8.89 -1.81 6.61
CA GLY A 165 -9.83 -2.90 6.88
C GLY A 165 -10.58 -2.78 8.20
N VAL A 166 -11.76 -3.40 8.28
CA VAL A 166 -12.65 -3.40 9.45
C VAL A 166 -12.19 -4.35 10.55
N ASN A 167 -12.72 -4.17 11.77
CA ASN A 167 -12.46 -5.04 12.90
C ASN A 167 -13.34 -6.31 12.90
N GLU A 168 -13.39 -7.03 11.79
CA GLU A 168 -14.14 -8.29 11.65
C GLU A 168 -13.18 -9.42 11.29
N ASP A 169 -13.52 -10.63 11.69
CA ASP A 169 -12.72 -11.80 11.31
C ASP A 169 -12.91 -12.08 9.83
N ILE A 170 -11.86 -12.59 9.18
CA ILE A 170 -11.84 -12.84 7.73
C ILE A 170 -11.99 -11.51 6.96
N SER A 171 -11.33 -10.45 7.44
CA SER A 171 -11.29 -9.14 6.77
C SER A 171 -9.88 -8.76 6.33
N CYS A 172 -9.78 -7.78 5.45
CA CYS A 172 -8.49 -7.19 5.08
C CYS A 172 -8.58 -5.73 4.66
N GLY A 173 -7.46 -5.03 4.81
CA GLY A 173 -7.24 -3.79 4.10
C GLY A 173 -7.09 -4.06 2.61
N GLY A 174 -7.43 -3.08 1.78
CA GLY A 174 -7.20 -3.20 0.35
C GLY A 174 -5.74 -2.99 -0.02
N GLY A 175 -5.25 -3.65 -1.05
CA GLY A 175 -3.92 -3.38 -1.60
C GLY A 175 -3.86 -2.08 -2.41
N GLY A 176 -2.65 -1.53 -2.54
CA GLY A 176 -2.39 -0.31 -3.29
C GLY A 176 -2.38 -0.54 -4.80
N GLY A 177 -2.67 0.52 -5.55
CA GLY A 177 -2.55 0.56 -7.01
C GLY A 177 -1.10 0.67 -7.47
N SER A 178 -0.81 0.15 -8.65
CA SER A 178 0.49 0.23 -9.32
C SER A 178 0.46 1.22 -10.49
N PHE A 179 1.63 1.66 -10.95
CA PHE A 179 1.76 2.55 -12.10
C PHE A 179 2.94 2.09 -12.96
N ASN A 180 2.82 2.21 -14.29
CA ASN A 180 3.91 1.93 -15.21
C ASN A 180 3.72 2.75 -16.48
N ASN A 181 4.66 3.65 -16.76
CA ASN A 181 4.69 4.48 -17.97
C ASN A 181 5.81 4.07 -18.93
N GLY A 182 6.38 2.88 -18.76
CA GLY A 182 7.41 2.33 -19.64
C GLY A 182 6.82 1.64 -20.86
N THR A 183 7.65 1.32 -21.84
CA THR A 183 7.30 0.40 -22.93
C THR A 183 7.54 -1.05 -22.51
N ASN A 184 7.11 -2.03 -23.31
CA ASN A 184 7.28 -3.47 -23.03
C ASN A 184 6.84 -3.88 -21.61
N GLN A 185 5.68 -3.36 -21.19
CA GLN A 185 5.21 -3.53 -19.83
C GLN A 185 4.89 -5.00 -19.54
N GLN A 186 5.43 -5.53 -18.44
CA GLN A 186 4.96 -6.78 -17.86
C GLN A 186 4.25 -6.51 -16.54
N LYS A 187 2.92 -6.64 -16.58
CA LYS A 187 2.01 -6.46 -15.44
C LYS A 187 1.56 -7.81 -14.88
N LYS A 188 2.49 -8.75 -14.70
CA LYS A 188 2.18 -10.01 -14.03
C LYS A 188 2.07 -9.73 -12.52
N CYS A 189 1.00 -10.18 -11.88
CA CYS A 189 0.95 -10.16 -10.42
C CYS A 189 2.11 -11.00 -9.88
N CYS A 190 2.47 -10.74 -8.63
CA CYS A 190 3.16 -11.74 -7.84
C CYS A 190 4.58 -12.07 -8.32
N TYR A 191 5.23 -11.14 -9.06
CA TYR A 191 6.69 -11.15 -9.31
C TYR A 191 7.50 -11.18 -8.00
N ASN A 192 6.90 -10.64 -6.94
CA ASN A 192 7.35 -10.79 -5.58
C ASN A 192 6.11 -11.10 -4.73
N SER A 193 5.87 -12.38 -4.45
CA SER A 193 4.69 -12.84 -3.72
C SER A 193 4.83 -12.70 -2.20
N ALA A 194 6.05 -12.52 -1.69
CA ALA A 194 6.30 -12.36 -0.27
C ALA A 194 7.59 -11.59 0.01
N GLY A 195 7.56 -10.72 1.02
CA GLY A 195 8.73 -9.99 1.50
C GLY A 195 8.70 -8.50 1.20
N HIS A 196 9.84 -7.85 1.37
CA HIS A 196 10.01 -6.43 1.04
C HIS A 196 10.01 -6.22 -0.47
N GLY A 197 9.70 -5.01 -0.91
CA GLY A 197 9.89 -4.60 -2.29
C GLY A 197 11.36 -4.64 -2.69
N TRP A 198 11.59 -4.54 -4.00
CA TRP A 198 12.92 -4.43 -4.58
C TRP A 198 12.84 -3.69 -5.91
N VAL A 199 13.98 -3.15 -6.35
CA VAL A 199 14.15 -2.52 -7.66
C VAL A 199 15.41 -3.10 -8.29
N ASN A 200 15.28 -3.64 -9.50
CA ASN A 200 16.41 -4.01 -10.34
C ASN A 200 16.42 -3.12 -11.56
N VAL A 201 17.59 -2.58 -11.88
CA VAL A 201 17.80 -1.72 -13.04
C VAL A 201 18.79 -2.40 -13.95
N THR A 202 18.35 -2.72 -15.16
CA THR A 202 19.17 -3.37 -16.18
C THR A 202 19.30 -2.44 -17.38
N PHE A 203 20.51 -2.25 -17.87
CA PHE A 203 20.76 -1.52 -19.10
C PHE A 203 20.40 -2.41 -20.31
N LEU A 204 19.66 -1.85 -21.27
CA LEU A 204 19.25 -2.52 -22.50
C LEU A 204 19.98 -1.87 -23.67
N TYR A 205 20.51 -2.70 -24.57
CA TYR A 205 21.24 -2.29 -25.77
C TYR A 205 20.31 -2.27 -26.98
#